data_AF-A0AAD9DF93-F1
#
_entry.id   AF-A0AAD9DF93-F1
#
_cell.length_a   1.000
_cell.length_b   1.000
_cell.length_c   1.000
_cell.angle_alpha   90.00
_cell.angle_beta   90.00
_cell.angle_gamma   90.00
#
_symmetry.space_group_name_H-M   'P 1'
#
loop_
_entity.id
_entity.type
_entity.pdbx_description
1 polymer ?
#
loop_
_entity_poly.entity_id
_entity_poly.type
_entity_poly.pdbx_seq_one_letter_code
_entity_poly.pdbx_strand_id
1 'polypeptide(L)'
;MEEGSSFWSIQLMWKCVNATATTLLAWFFLESAKKGFGPQTIPLKFALQNGDGETSFIFIAVHYWEYFLVAAIGIAAGLIGCAFVEINIRLTKLRRRLNFSKPLQLLEVIFFTVLMASLTWNLPLAYTVCKKDSFPDMEFIQFNCPDGEYNELATLLLATPSTYGLKHTFHAEAHAFTIQSLVIAGCVYLFVLLFLFGAKLVMGIFIPLLYAGSCFGRAIALSLKLDPFMYAVVGASALLA
;
A
#
# COMPACT_ATOMS: atom_id res chain seq x y z
N MET A 1 6.46 -16.22 12.71
CA MET A 1 7.57 -17.09 13.17
C MET A 1 8.86 -16.31 13.25
N GLU A 2 9.17 -15.51 12.22
CA GLU A 2 10.31 -14.59 12.20
C GLU A 2 10.43 -13.69 13.44
N GLU A 3 9.31 -13.16 13.95
CA GLU A 3 9.32 -12.25 15.12
C GLU A 3 9.16 -12.95 16.48
N GLY A 4 8.78 -14.24 16.53
CA GLY A 4 8.14 -14.83 17.72
C GLY A 4 8.78 -16.09 18.29
N SER A 5 9.77 -16.69 17.62
CA SER A 5 10.41 -17.92 18.12
C SER A 5 11.89 -17.96 17.80
N SER A 6 12.73 -17.99 18.85
CA SER A 6 14.17 -18.20 18.71
C SER A 6 14.55 -19.66 18.41
N PHE A 7 13.64 -20.60 18.66
CA PHE A 7 13.84 -22.04 18.39
C PHE A 7 12.79 -22.57 17.43
N TRP A 8 13.24 -23.40 16.49
CA TRP A 8 12.39 -23.99 15.46
C TRP A 8 11.71 -25.27 15.95
N SER A 9 10.38 -25.31 15.96
CA SER A 9 9.60 -26.50 16.33
C SER A 9 8.56 -26.86 15.25
N ILE A 10 8.71 -28.05 14.67
CA ILE A 10 7.80 -28.59 13.64
C ILE A 10 6.37 -28.78 14.16
N GLN A 11 6.22 -29.15 15.43
CA GLN A 11 4.91 -29.34 16.03
C GLN A 11 4.16 -28.01 16.19
N LEU A 12 4.87 -26.94 16.51
CA LEU A 12 4.27 -25.60 16.60
C LEU A 12 3.87 -25.10 15.21
N MET A 13 4.69 -25.33 14.18
CA MET A 13 4.33 -25.00 12.80
C MET A 13 3.03 -25.67 12.36
N TRP A 14 2.90 -26.98 12.59
CA TRP A 14 1.67 -27.70 12.25
C TRP A 14 0.45 -27.13 12.97
N LYS A 15 0.59 -26.74 14.24
CA LYS A 15 -0.50 -26.08 14.98
C LYS A 15 -0.86 -24.71 14.38
N CYS A 16 0.13 -23.89 14.03
CA CYS A 16 -0.09 -22.59 13.39
C CYS A 16 -0.75 -22.74 12.01
N VAL A 17 -0.26 -23.65 11.16
CA VAL A 17 -0.84 -23.94 9.85
C VAL A 17 -2.29 -24.40 9.99
N ASN A 18 -2.56 -25.36 10.88
CA ASN A 18 -3.92 -25.84 11.12
C ASN A 18 -4.84 -24.73 11.63
N ALA A 19 -4.37 -23.87 12.54
CA ALA A 19 -5.16 -22.74 13.04
C ALA A 19 -5.46 -21.70 11.92
N THR A 20 -4.49 -21.39 11.07
CA THR A 20 -4.71 -20.48 9.93
C THR A 20 -5.66 -21.10 8.89
N ALA A 21 -5.52 -22.41 8.61
CA ALA A 21 -6.37 -23.12 7.66
C ALA A 21 -7.83 -23.18 8.13
N THR A 22 -8.08 -23.48 9.42
CA THR A 22 -9.44 -23.49 9.96
C THR A 22 -10.06 -22.11 9.99
N THR A 23 -9.28 -21.07 10.29
CA THR A 23 -9.76 -19.67 10.27
C THR A 23 -10.15 -19.25 8.86
N LEU A 24 -9.33 -19.58 7.85
CA LEU A 24 -9.64 -19.29 6.45
C LEU A 24 -10.90 -20.03 5.99
N LEU A 25 -11.02 -21.32 6.29
CA LEU A 25 -12.22 -22.09 5.99
C LEU A 25 -13.47 -21.47 6.63
N ALA A 26 -13.40 -21.14 7.92
CA ALA A 26 -14.52 -20.50 8.62
C ALA A 26 -14.92 -19.16 7.97
N TRP A 27 -13.94 -18.34 7.59
CA TRP A 27 -14.19 -17.09 6.88
C TRP A 27 -14.86 -17.33 5.52
N PHE A 28 -14.39 -18.31 4.73
CA PHE A 28 -15.02 -18.68 3.46
C PHE A 28 -16.46 -19.13 3.62
N PHE A 29 -16.77 -19.93 4.65
CA PHE A 29 -18.14 -20.35 4.94
C PHE A 29 -19.03 -19.15 5.30
N LEU A 30 -18.54 -18.23 6.14
CA LEU A 30 -19.28 -17.03 6.52
C LEU A 30 -19.52 -16.09 5.33
N GLU A 31 -18.54 -15.94 4.45
CA GLU A 31 -18.68 -15.07 3.27
C GLU A 31 -19.59 -15.73 2.21
N SER A 32 -19.49 -17.06 2.04
CA SER A 32 -20.40 -17.84 1.19
C SER A 32 -21.84 -17.79 1.68
N ALA A 33 -22.07 -17.68 2.99
CA ALA A 33 -23.41 -17.49 3.55
C ALA A 33 -24.01 -16.11 3.21
N LYS A 34 -23.17 -15.07 3.03
CA LYS A 34 -23.63 -13.70 2.72
C LYS A 34 -23.85 -13.44 1.24
N LYS A 35 -22.94 -13.92 0.39
CA LYS A 35 -22.92 -13.63 -1.06
C LYS A 35 -23.28 -14.84 -1.94
N GLY A 36 -23.65 -15.96 -1.32
CA GLY A 36 -23.91 -17.22 -1.99
C GLY A 36 -22.65 -18.07 -2.21
N PHE A 37 -22.84 -19.35 -2.50
CA PHE A 37 -21.75 -20.25 -2.91
C PHE A 37 -21.30 -19.88 -4.32
N GLY A 38 -20.12 -19.29 -4.44
CA GLY A 38 -19.49 -18.91 -5.70
C GLY A 38 -17.99 -18.69 -5.51
N PRO A 39 -17.23 -18.40 -6.58
CA PRO A 39 -15.83 -18.03 -6.46
C PRO A 39 -15.71 -16.70 -5.69
N GLN A 40 -15.45 -16.80 -4.39
CA GLN A 40 -15.32 -15.68 -3.48
C GLN A 40 -13.87 -15.20 -3.48
N THR A 41 -13.66 -13.91 -3.71
CA THR A 41 -12.33 -13.30 -3.69
C THR A 41 -11.90 -13.02 -2.24
N ILE A 42 -10.74 -13.57 -1.84
CA ILE A 42 -10.10 -13.20 -0.56
C ILE A 42 -9.66 -11.72 -0.70
N PRO A 43 -9.87 -10.85 0.31
CA PRO A 43 -9.53 -9.42 0.21
C PRO A 43 -8.07 -9.13 -0.17
N LEU A 44 -7.12 -10.03 0.16
CA LEU A 44 -5.71 -9.90 -0.21
C LEU A 44 -5.36 -10.48 -1.60
N LYS A 45 -6.26 -11.26 -2.23
CA LYS A 45 -6.05 -11.87 -3.55
C LYS A 45 -6.02 -10.84 -4.68
N PHE A 46 -6.53 -9.64 -4.42
CA PHE A 46 -6.67 -8.55 -5.39
C PHE A 46 -5.35 -7.89 -5.84
N ALA A 47 -4.24 -8.12 -5.14
CA ALA A 47 -2.94 -7.53 -5.50
C ALA A 47 -2.10 -8.40 -6.45
N LEU A 48 -2.48 -9.67 -6.66
CA LEU A 48 -1.69 -10.65 -7.40
C LEU A 48 -2.45 -11.32 -8.55
N GLN A 49 -3.73 -11.03 -8.72
CA GLN A 49 -4.56 -11.66 -9.74
C GLN A 49 -4.99 -10.61 -10.76
N ASN A 50 -4.50 -10.75 -12.00
CA ASN A 50 -5.02 -10.00 -13.14
C ASN A 50 -6.52 -10.29 -13.30
N GLY A 51 -7.26 -9.30 -13.79
CA GLY A 51 -8.73 -9.34 -13.93
C GLY A 51 -9.24 -10.47 -14.82
N ASP A 52 -8.37 -11.11 -15.58
CA ASP A 52 -8.69 -12.25 -16.41
C ASP A 52 -8.31 -13.52 -15.66
N GLY A 53 -9.26 -14.44 -15.49
CA GLY A 53 -9.07 -15.74 -14.82
C GLY A 53 -8.01 -16.66 -15.46
N GLU A 54 -7.21 -16.15 -16.38
CA GLU A 54 -6.01 -16.79 -16.89
C GLU A 54 -4.81 -16.36 -16.05
N THR A 55 -4.41 -17.24 -15.14
CA THR A 55 -3.09 -17.20 -14.52
C THR A 55 -2.03 -17.57 -15.55
N SER A 56 -1.86 -16.75 -16.58
CA SER A 56 -0.61 -16.72 -17.30
C SER A 56 0.41 -16.16 -16.32
N PHE A 57 1.27 -17.04 -15.78
CA PHE A 57 2.49 -16.60 -15.12
C PHE A 57 3.26 -15.83 -16.17
N ILE A 58 3.12 -14.50 -16.19
CA ILE A 58 3.95 -13.64 -17.01
C ILE A 58 5.35 -13.82 -16.44
N PHE A 59 6.12 -14.71 -17.05
CA PHE A 59 7.56 -14.77 -16.86
C PHE A 59 8.09 -13.46 -17.44
N ILE A 60 8.13 -12.42 -16.61
CA ILE A 60 8.78 -11.17 -16.96
C ILE A 60 10.24 -11.55 -17.15
N ALA A 61 10.71 -11.49 -18.39
CA ALA A 61 12.07 -11.82 -18.74
C ALA A 61 12.97 -10.71 -18.19
N VAL A 62 13.42 -10.88 -16.95
CA VAL A 62 14.27 -9.92 -16.26
C VAL A 62 15.65 -9.96 -16.89
N HIS A 63 16.11 -8.82 -17.41
CA HIS A 63 17.48 -8.74 -17.89
C HIS A 63 18.47 -8.74 -16.72
N TYR A 64 19.68 -9.27 -16.93
CA TYR A 64 20.69 -9.38 -15.85
C TYR A 64 21.01 -8.04 -15.15
N TRP A 65 20.93 -6.91 -15.87
CA TRP A 65 21.19 -5.58 -15.31
C TRP A 65 20.07 -5.09 -14.37
N GLU A 66 18.86 -5.64 -14.49
CA GLU A 66 17.72 -5.28 -13.63
C GLU A 66 17.88 -5.84 -12.21
N TYR A 67 18.61 -6.94 -12.01
CA TYR A 67 18.94 -7.41 -10.66
C TYR A 67 19.72 -6.36 -9.86
N PHE A 68 20.61 -5.61 -10.51
CA PHE A 68 21.32 -4.51 -9.87
C PHE A 68 20.36 -3.38 -9.47
N LEU A 69 19.37 -3.07 -10.31
CA LEU A 69 18.34 -2.08 -9.98
C LEU A 69 17.46 -2.53 -8.81
N VAL A 70 17.01 -3.78 -8.81
CA VAL A 70 16.22 -4.34 -7.70
C VAL A 70 17.01 -4.26 -6.40
N ALA A 71 18.31 -4.60 -6.42
CA ALA A 71 19.19 -4.45 -5.27
C ALA A 71 19.32 -2.98 -4.83
N ALA A 72 19.46 -2.04 -5.78
CA ALA A 72 19.54 -0.61 -5.47
C ALA A 72 18.24 -0.07 -4.84
N ILE A 73 17.07 -0.50 -5.33
CA ILE A 73 15.76 -0.18 -4.75
C ILE A 73 15.67 -0.72 -3.33
N GLY A 74 16.11 -1.96 -3.10
CA GLY A 74 16.17 -2.58 -1.77
C GLY A 74 17.04 -1.78 -0.79
N ILE A 75 18.23 -1.35 -1.21
CA ILE A 75 19.13 -0.54 -0.37
C ILE A 75 18.49 0.82 -0.05
N ALA A 76 17.92 1.50 -1.05
CA ALA A 76 17.27 2.80 -0.86
C ALA A 76 16.06 2.70 0.08
N ALA A 77 15.21 1.69 -0.11
CA ALA A 77 14.06 1.44 0.75
C ALA A 77 14.48 1.07 2.18
N GLY A 78 15.53 0.26 2.35
CA GLY A 78 16.07 -0.06 3.68
C GLY A 78 16.65 1.15 4.41
N LEU A 79 17.27 2.09 3.69
CA LEU A 79 17.72 3.37 4.28
C LEU A 79 16.53 4.24 4.71
N ILE A 80 15.47 4.31 3.88
CA ILE A 80 14.23 5.02 4.22
C ILE A 80 13.56 4.37 5.43
N GLY A 81 13.49 3.04 5.48
CA GLY A 81 12.96 2.27 6.60
C GLY A 81 13.76 2.50 7.89
N CYS A 82 15.09 2.47 7.82
CA CYS A 82 15.97 2.79 8.95
C CYS A 82 15.71 4.20 9.49
N ALA A 83 15.63 5.20 8.61
CA ALA A 83 15.29 6.56 8.99
C ALA A 83 13.90 6.66 9.60
N PHE A 84 12.91 5.98 9.02
CA PHE A 84 11.53 5.93 9.53
C PHE A 84 11.49 5.36 10.95
N VAL A 85 12.19 4.25 11.21
CA VAL A 85 12.26 3.62 12.53
C VAL A 85 12.96 4.53 13.55
N GLU A 86 14.12 5.10 13.20
CA GLU A 86 14.87 5.99 14.10
C GLU A 86 14.06 7.24 14.47
N ILE A 87 13.41 7.86 13.49
CA ILE A 87 12.52 9.01 13.72
C ILE A 87 11.37 8.60 14.65
N ASN A 88 10.73 7.45 14.40
CA ASN A 88 9.65 6.93 15.24
C ASN A 88 10.10 6.62 16.68
N ILE A 89 11.31 6.10 16.87
CA ILE A 89 11.88 5.90 18.21
C ILE A 89 12.03 7.24 18.92
N ARG A 90 12.51 8.28 18.23
CA ARG A 90 12.66 9.63 18.78
C ARG A 90 11.31 10.26 19.11
N LEU A 91 10.33 10.19 18.21
CA LEU A 91 8.95 10.65 18.44
C LEU A 91 8.33 9.93 19.63
N THR A 92 8.50 8.61 19.73
CA THR A 92 7.96 7.83 20.86
C THR A 92 8.63 8.22 22.17
N LYS A 93 9.95 8.43 22.19
CA LYS A 93 10.66 8.94 23.38
C LYS A 93 10.19 10.35 23.75
N LEU A 94 9.96 11.21 22.76
CA LEU A 94 9.44 12.56 22.96
C LEU A 94 8.03 12.54 23.57
N ARG A 95 7.10 11.75 23.03
CA ARG A 95 5.74 11.56 23.57
C ARG A 95 5.76 11.08 25.03
N ARG A 96 6.68 10.17 25.36
CA ARG A 96 6.87 9.71 26.75
C ARG A 96 7.41 10.82 27.65
N ARG A 97 8.39 11.61 27.19
CA ARG A 97 8.97 12.73 27.95
C ARG A 97 7.98 13.86 28.18
N LEU A 98 7.17 14.18 27.18
CA LEU A 98 6.13 15.21 27.26
C LEU A 98 4.91 14.76 28.08
N ASN A 99 4.87 13.50 28.52
CA ASN A 99 3.84 12.90 29.35
C ASN A 99 2.42 13.28 28.88
N PHE A 100 2.09 12.96 27.63
CA PHE A 100 0.82 13.36 27.03
C PHE A 100 -0.35 12.86 27.88
N SER A 101 -1.16 13.80 28.39
CA SER A 101 -2.42 13.50 29.03
C SER A 101 -3.40 12.89 28.03
N LYS A 102 -4.39 12.12 28.49
CA LYS A 102 -5.42 11.52 27.63
C LYS A 102 -6.08 12.51 26.63
N PRO A 103 -6.46 13.76 27.01
CA PRO A 103 -7.03 14.70 26.05
C PRO A 103 -6.01 15.16 25.00
N LEU A 104 -4.72 15.28 25.36
CA LEU A 104 -3.69 15.66 24.40
C LEU A 104 -3.40 14.55 23.38
N GLN A 105 -3.45 13.28 23.82
CA GLN A 105 -3.37 12.12 22.93
C GLN A 105 -4.53 12.09 21.93
N LEU A 106 -5.75 12.42 22.37
CA LEU A 106 -6.91 12.52 21.49
C LEU A 106 -6.76 13.67 20.50
N LEU A 107 -6.30 14.84 20.96
CA LEU A 107 -6.07 16.01 20.11
C LEU A 107 -4.99 15.74 19.05
N GLU A 108 -3.92 15.01 19.40
CA GLU A 108 -2.89 14.57 18.46
C GLU A 108 -3.49 13.71 17.33
N VAL A 109 -4.31 12.71 17.69
CA VAL A 109 -4.96 11.84 16.70
C VAL A 109 -5.91 12.65 15.81
N ILE A 110 -6.74 13.51 16.40
CA ILE A 110 -7.67 14.38 15.65
C ILE A 110 -6.90 15.31 14.69
N PHE A 111 -5.77 15.86 15.15
CA PHE A 111 -4.94 16.72 14.31
C PHE A 111 -4.44 15.97 13.07
N PHE A 112 -3.89 14.77 13.24
CA PHE A 112 -3.37 14.00 12.10
C PHE A 112 -4.46 13.42 11.20
N THR A 113 -5.65 13.10 11.72
CA THR A 113 -6.78 12.68 10.87
C THR A 113 -7.32 13.84 10.03
N VAL A 114 -7.47 15.03 10.62
CA VAL A 114 -7.83 16.25 9.89
C VAL A 114 -6.75 16.61 8.88
N LEU A 115 -5.47 16.48 9.25
CA LEU A 115 -4.36 16.70 8.33
C LEU A 115 -4.44 15.74 7.14
N MET A 116 -4.62 14.44 7.37
CA MET A 116 -4.76 13.46 6.27
C MET A 116 -5.94 13.80 5.36
N ALA A 117 -7.12 14.09 5.93
CA ALA A 117 -8.31 14.44 5.15
C ALA A 117 -8.11 15.74 4.36
N SER A 118 -7.42 16.72 4.96
CA SER A 118 -7.08 17.96 4.26
C SER A 118 -6.10 17.71 3.11
N LEU A 119 -5.11 16.83 3.30
CA LEU A 119 -4.15 16.48 2.26
C LEU A 119 -4.82 15.71 1.12
N THR A 120 -5.66 14.71 1.42
CA THR A 120 -6.36 13.95 0.37
C THR A 120 -7.30 14.81 -0.47
N TRP A 121 -7.88 15.86 0.09
CA TRP A 121 -8.79 16.74 -0.65
C TRP A 121 -8.06 17.87 -1.39
N ASN A 122 -7.12 18.56 -0.72
CA ASN A 122 -6.49 19.75 -1.28
C ASN A 122 -5.40 19.42 -2.30
N LEU A 123 -4.65 18.32 -2.14
CA LEU A 123 -3.58 17.98 -3.11
C LEU A 123 -4.13 17.68 -4.50
N PRO A 124 -5.17 16.85 -4.67
CA PRO A 124 -5.77 16.63 -5.99
C PRO A 124 -6.41 17.88 -6.59
N LEU A 125 -6.81 18.85 -5.77
CA LEU A 125 -7.32 20.14 -6.22
C LEU A 125 -6.19 21.08 -6.69
N ALA A 126 -5.05 21.05 -6.01
CA ALA A 126 -3.88 21.87 -6.36
C ALA A 126 -3.11 21.32 -7.57
N TYR A 127 -3.05 19.99 -7.70
CA TYR A 127 -2.40 19.30 -8.81
C TYR A 127 -3.42 18.42 -9.55
N THR A 128 -4.11 19.04 -10.51
CA THR A 128 -5.14 18.40 -11.33
C THR A 128 -4.55 17.93 -12.65
N VAL A 129 -4.33 16.62 -12.77
CA VAL A 129 -4.01 15.98 -14.06
C VAL A 129 -5.17 15.08 -14.43
N CYS A 130 -5.90 15.47 -15.47
CA CYS A 130 -7.03 14.73 -15.99
C CYS A 130 -6.58 13.76 -17.08
N LYS A 131 -7.07 12.53 -17.02
CA LYS A 131 -6.88 11.51 -18.05
C LYS A 131 -8.20 10.86 -18.41
N LYS A 132 -8.34 10.48 -19.67
CA LYS A 132 -9.54 9.81 -20.16
C LYS A 132 -9.67 8.43 -19.53
N ASP A 133 -10.86 8.14 -19.00
CA ASP A 133 -11.17 6.80 -18.52
C ASP A 133 -11.26 5.85 -19.71
N SER A 134 -10.35 4.88 -19.74
CA SER A 134 -10.22 3.92 -20.84
C SER A 134 -10.49 2.48 -20.40
N PHE A 135 -10.76 2.24 -19.10
CA PHE A 135 -10.84 0.87 -18.55
C PHE A 135 -12.09 0.67 -17.69
N PRO A 136 -13.11 -0.05 -18.18
CA PRO A 136 -14.37 -0.24 -17.45
C PRO A 136 -14.25 -1.13 -16.21
N ASP A 137 -13.17 -1.91 -16.06
CA ASP A 137 -12.99 -2.88 -14.95
C ASP A 137 -12.33 -2.29 -13.68
N MET A 138 -12.02 -0.99 -13.70
CA MET A 138 -11.30 -0.28 -12.65
C MET A 138 -12.08 0.98 -12.27
N GLU A 139 -12.37 1.15 -10.98
CA GLU A 139 -13.09 2.32 -10.47
C GLU A 139 -12.13 3.51 -10.33
N PHE A 140 -12.04 4.37 -11.36
CA PHE A 140 -11.31 5.63 -11.27
C PHE A 140 -12.18 6.74 -10.69
N ILE A 141 -11.56 7.70 -9.98
CA ILE A 141 -12.28 8.79 -9.32
C ILE A 141 -12.23 10.04 -10.20
N GLN A 142 -13.40 10.45 -10.70
CA GLN A 142 -13.58 11.76 -11.33
C GLN A 142 -13.64 12.84 -10.24
N PHE A 143 -12.63 13.72 -10.23
CA PHE A 143 -12.54 14.83 -9.28
C PHE A 143 -11.97 16.06 -9.98
N ASN A 144 -12.79 17.11 -10.09
CA ASN A 144 -12.42 18.38 -10.73
C ASN A 144 -11.89 18.21 -12.18
N CYS A 145 -12.48 17.28 -12.94
CA CYS A 145 -12.18 17.02 -14.35
C CYS A 145 -13.47 16.96 -15.18
N PRO A 146 -13.39 17.21 -16.51
CA PRO A 146 -14.52 17.05 -17.43
C PRO A 146 -15.13 15.64 -17.41
N ASP A 147 -16.38 15.52 -17.85
CA ASP A 147 -17.08 14.24 -17.91
C ASP A 147 -16.35 13.22 -18.79
N GLY A 148 -16.13 12.02 -18.24
CA GLY A 148 -15.37 10.95 -18.90
C GLY A 148 -13.86 11.01 -18.68
N GLU A 149 -13.37 11.94 -17.87
CA GLU A 149 -11.98 11.99 -17.41
C GLU A 149 -11.88 11.79 -15.90
N TYR A 150 -10.81 11.13 -15.45
CA TYR A 150 -10.49 10.95 -14.03
C TYR A 150 -9.26 11.78 -13.64
N ASN A 151 -9.18 12.11 -12.36
CA ASN A 151 -8.01 12.77 -11.80
C ASN A 151 -7.08 11.71 -11.20
N GLU A 152 -5.84 11.67 -11.70
CA GLU A 152 -4.85 10.68 -11.30
C GLU A 152 -4.56 10.71 -9.79
N LEU A 153 -4.30 11.91 -9.25
CA LEU A 153 -3.91 12.09 -7.86
C LEU A 153 -5.11 11.89 -6.93
N ALA A 154 -6.30 12.28 -7.37
CA ALA A 154 -7.54 12.00 -6.67
C ALA A 154 -7.79 10.50 -6.57
N THR A 155 -7.59 9.76 -7.66
CA THR A 155 -7.73 8.30 -7.66
C THR A 155 -6.73 7.65 -6.71
N LEU A 156 -5.49 8.13 -6.66
CA LEU A 156 -4.48 7.57 -5.75
C LEU A 156 -4.76 7.88 -4.27
N LEU A 157 -5.20 9.10 -3.93
CA LEU A 157 -5.35 9.56 -2.55
C LEU A 157 -6.73 9.32 -1.94
N LEU A 158 -7.80 9.36 -2.75
CA LEU A 158 -9.19 9.21 -2.26
C LEU A 158 -9.67 7.76 -2.35
N ALA A 159 -9.08 6.94 -3.22
CA ALA A 159 -9.42 5.52 -3.26
C ALA A 159 -8.92 4.81 -2.00
N THR A 160 -9.71 3.88 -1.48
CA THR A 160 -9.33 3.10 -0.31
C THR A 160 -8.06 2.29 -0.62
N PRO A 161 -6.94 2.49 0.11
CA PRO A 161 -5.65 1.91 -0.25
C PRO A 161 -5.66 0.38 -0.20
N SER A 162 -6.43 -0.21 0.72
CA SER A 162 -6.50 -1.65 0.93
C SER A 162 -7.18 -2.42 -0.20
N THR A 163 -8.10 -1.81 -0.94
CA THR A 163 -8.93 -2.49 -1.94
C THR A 163 -8.61 -2.00 -3.34
N TYR A 164 -8.77 -0.70 -3.58
CA TYR A 164 -8.65 -0.11 -4.91
C TYR A 164 -7.26 0.46 -5.14
N GLY A 165 -6.67 1.15 -4.15
CA GLY A 165 -5.36 1.79 -4.30
C GLY A 165 -4.27 0.82 -4.73
N LEU A 166 -4.12 -0.31 -4.02
CA LEU A 166 -3.15 -1.35 -4.40
C LEU A 166 -3.44 -1.96 -5.77
N LYS A 167 -4.72 -2.23 -6.09
CA LYS A 167 -5.14 -2.74 -7.40
C LYS A 167 -4.74 -1.78 -8.52
N HIS A 168 -4.94 -0.47 -8.34
CA HIS A 168 -4.49 0.55 -9.28
C HIS A 168 -2.98 0.56 -9.42
N THR A 169 -2.22 0.47 -8.33
CA THR A 169 -0.75 0.52 -8.41
C THR A 169 -0.13 -0.72 -9.05
N PHE A 170 -0.74 -1.91 -8.90
CA PHE A 170 -0.22 -3.13 -9.50
C PHE A 170 -0.74 -3.32 -10.92
N HIS A 171 -2.06 -3.25 -11.13
CA HIS A 171 -2.68 -3.74 -12.36
C HIS A 171 -3.08 -2.64 -13.36
N ALA A 172 -3.02 -1.35 -13.01
CA ALA A 172 -3.30 -0.31 -13.99
C ALA A 172 -2.21 -0.25 -15.06
N GLU A 173 -2.58 0.11 -16.29
CA GLU A 173 -1.66 0.28 -17.42
C GLU A 173 -0.50 1.22 -17.12
N ALA A 174 0.63 1.01 -17.80
CA ALA A 174 1.86 1.75 -17.53
C ALA A 174 1.67 3.27 -17.47
N HIS A 175 0.98 3.84 -18.45
CA HIS A 175 0.78 5.29 -18.54
C HIS A 175 -0.49 5.80 -17.83
N ALA A 176 -1.17 5.00 -17.00
CA ALA A 176 -2.34 5.45 -16.25
C ALA A 176 -2.00 6.56 -15.23
N PHE A 177 -0.80 6.55 -14.64
CA PHE A 177 -0.38 7.53 -13.63
C PHE A 177 0.92 8.22 -14.02
N THR A 178 1.02 9.52 -13.74
CA THR A 178 2.29 10.26 -13.87
C THR A 178 3.23 9.99 -12.70
N ILE A 179 4.53 10.12 -12.94
CA ILE A 179 5.58 9.95 -11.93
C ILE A 179 5.36 10.88 -10.74
N GLN A 180 4.97 12.14 -11.00
CA GLN A 180 4.73 13.14 -9.96
C GLN A 180 3.58 12.74 -9.04
N SER A 181 2.43 12.33 -9.59
CA SER A 181 1.28 11.88 -8.81
C SER A 181 1.62 10.70 -7.89
N LEU A 182 2.39 9.72 -8.41
CA LEU A 182 2.82 8.55 -7.64
C LEU A 182 3.74 8.91 -6.48
N VAL A 183 4.75 9.75 -6.74
CA VAL A 183 5.70 10.18 -5.69
C VAL A 183 4.97 11.00 -4.62
N ILE A 184 4.09 11.92 -5.01
CA ILE A 184 3.30 12.73 -4.08
C ILE A 184 2.44 11.82 -3.20
N ALA A 185 1.69 10.88 -3.80
CA ALA A 185 0.86 9.95 -3.06
C ALA A 185 1.68 9.11 -2.06
N GLY A 186 2.78 8.49 -2.50
CA GLY A 186 3.66 7.71 -1.65
C GLY A 186 4.24 8.52 -0.48
N CYS A 187 4.68 9.75 -0.75
CA CYS A 187 5.22 10.66 0.28
C CYS A 187 4.16 11.07 1.31
N VAL A 188 2.93 11.37 0.88
CA VAL A 188 1.83 11.74 1.79
C VAL A 188 1.51 10.60 2.74
N TYR A 189 1.37 9.38 2.22
CA TYR A 189 1.10 8.21 3.05
C TYR A 189 2.26 7.90 4.00
N LEU A 190 3.51 7.96 3.55
CA LEU A 190 4.68 7.78 4.42
C LEU A 190 4.75 8.83 5.52
N PHE A 191 4.53 10.09 5.17
CA PHE A 191 4.57 11.20 6.12
C PHE A 191 3.50 11.06 7.20
N VAL A 192 2.25 10.83 6.81
CA VAL A 192 1.16 10.68 7.78
C VAL A 192 1.35 9.42 8.62
N LEU A 193 1.81 8.32 8.02
CA LEU A 193 2.12 7.10 8.77
C LEU A 193 3.23 7.33 9.79
N LEU A 194 4.28 8.11 9.46
CA LEU A 194 5.38 8.43 10.37
C LEU A 194 4.88 9.06 11.67
N PHE A 195 3.87 9.94 11.60
CA PHE A 195 3.34 10.58 12.79
C PHE A 195 2.26 9.75 13.47
N LEU A 196 1.36 9.11 12.73
CA LEU A 196 0.33 8.27 13.34
C LEU A 196 0.93 7.04 14.02
N PHE A 197 2.06 6.54 13.53
CA PHE A 197 2.76 5.44 14.17
C PHE A 197 3.25 5.83 15.57
N GLY A 198 2.84 5.03 16.56
CA GLY A 198 3.12 5.29 17.97
C GLY A 198 2.15 6.26 18.66
N ALA A 199 1.13 6.78 17.95
CA ALA A 199 -0.02 7.42 18.59
C ALA A 199 -0.85 6.35 19.34
N LYS A 200 -1.72 6.78 20.25
CA LYS A 200 -2.59 5.88 21.04
C LYS A 200 -3.82 5.45 20.25
N LEU A 201 -3.59 4.81 19.10
CA LEU A 201 -4.60 4.30 18.18
C LEU A 201 -4.30 2.84 17.82
N VAL A 202 -5.34 2.03 17.63
CA VAL A 202 -5.19 0.69 17.02
C VAL A 202 -5.13 0.88 15.51
N MET A 203 -3.96 0.68 14.91
CA MET A 203 -3.77 0.78 13.47
C MET A 203 -2.74 -0.22 12.97
N GLY A 204 -2.94 -0.72 11.76
CA GLY A 204 -1.96 -1.53 11.04
C GLY A 204 -1.02 -0.66 10.20
N ILE A 205 0.27 -0.97 10.22
CA ILE A 205 1.29 -0.28 9.39
C ILE A 205 1.49 -0.92 8.02
N PHE A 206 1.09 -2.17 7.87
CA PHE A 206 1.40 -3.00 6.71
C PHE A 206 0.86 -2.42 5.39
N ILE A 207 -0.43 -2.12 5.31
CA ILE A 207 -1.08 -1.69 4.06
C ILE A 207 -0.56 -0.32 3.59
N PRO A 208 -0.45 0.71 4.46
CA PRO A 208 0.07 2.01 4.02
C PRO A 208 1.53 1.96 3.55
N LEU A 209 2.40 1.14 4.17
CA LEU A 209 3.78 0.95 3.71
C LEU A 209 3.82 0.21 2.38
N LEU A 210 3.03 -0.86 2.24
CA LEU A 210 2.92 -1.61 0.98
C LEU A 210 2.47 -0.71 -0.17
N TYR A 211 1.47 0.15 0.07
CA TYR A 211 0.95 1.11 -0.90
C TYR A 211 1.98 2.21 -1.24
N ALA A 212 2.63 2.80 -0.24
CA ALA A 212 3.65 3.81 -0.52
C ALA A 212 4.83 3.22 -1.31
N GLY A 213 5.25 2.00 -0.97
CA GLY A 213 6.31 1.27 -1.66
C GLY A 213 5.93 0.95 -3.11
N SER A 214 4.67 0.54 -3.36
CA SER A 214 4.20 0.29 -4.73
C SER A 214 4.18 1.58 -5.56
N CYS A 215 3.81 2.72 -4.96
CA CYS A 215 3.88 4.02 -5.62
C CYS A 215 5.31 4.40 -6.03
N PHE A 216 6.29 4.29 -5.12
CA PHE A 216 7.68 4.61 -5.45
C PHE A 216 8.30 3.64 -6.45
N GLY A 217 8.06 2.33 -6.28
CA GLY A 217 8.53 1.32 -7.22
C GLY A 217 7.99 1.56 -8.63
N ARG A 218 6.70 1.86 -8.75
CA ARG A 218 6.08 2.21 -10.03
C ARG A 218 6.64 3.50 -10.62
N ALA A 219 6.88 4.53 -9.80
CA ALA A 219 7.50 5.78 -10.26
C ALA A 219 8.90 5.58 -10.85
N ILE A 220 9.70 4.68 -10.24
CA ILE A 220 11.03 4.29 -10.75
C ILE A 220 10.90 3.55 -12.09
N ALA A 221 9.97 2.59 -12.20
CA ALA A 221 9.73 1.90 -13.47
C ALA A 221 9.35 2.85 -14.61
N LEU A 222 8.47 3.81 -14.37
CA LEU A 222 8.08 4.79 -15.39
C LEU A 222 9.24 5.69 -15.81
N SER A 223 10.12 6.03 -14.88
CA SER A 223 11.33 6.83 -15.18
C SER A 223 12.31 6.07 -16.08
N LEU A 224 12.37 4.74 -15.95
CA LEU A 224 13.27 3.86 -16.69
C LEU A 224 12.59 3.14 -17.86
N LYS A 225 11.30 3.38 -18.12
CA LYS A 225 10.46 2.71 -19.12
C LYS A 225 10.46 1.18 -18.99
N LEU A 226 10.36 0.71 -17.75
CA LEU A 226 10.29 -0.71 -17.38
C LEU A 226 8.86 -1.12 -17.01
N ASP A 227 8.64 -2.42 -16.86
CA ASP A 227 7.33 -2.97 -16.51
C ASP A 227 6.86 -2.48 -15.12
N PRO A 228 5.78 -1.69 -15.04
CA PRO A 228 5.40 -1.03 -13.81
C PRO A 228 4.89 -2.00 -12.75
N PHE A 229 4.27 -3.12 -13.16
CA PHE A 229 3.78 -4.15 -12.25
C PHE A 229 4.92 -4.75 -11.41
N MET A 230 6.00 -5.19 -12.08
CA MET A 230 7.13 -5.84 -11.41
C MET A 230 7.78 -4.90 -10.39
N TYR A 231 8.08 -3.67 -10.82
CA TYR A 231 8.75 -2.70 -9.95
C TYR A 231 7.83 -2.15 -8.86
N ALA A 232 6.51 -2.10 -9.07
CA ALA A 232 5.56 -1.80 -8.00
C ALA A 232 5.60 -2.89 -6.92
N VAL A 233 5.63 -4.18 -7.29
CA VAL A 233 5.72 -5.28 -6.32
C VAL A 233 7.08 -5.27 -5.61
N VAL A 234 8.17 -5.03 -6.33
CA VAL A 234 9.53 -4.90 -5.74
C VAL A 234 9.61 -3.72 -4.79
N GLY A 235 9.06 -2.56 -5.15
CA GLY A 235 9.06 -1.38 -4.27
C GLY A 235 8.19 -1.61 -3.03
N ALA A 236 7.05 -2.28 -3.19
CA ALA A 236 6.16 -2.64 -2.09
C ALA A 236 6.82 -3.60 -1.10
N SER A 237 7.51 -4.63 -1.58
CA SER A 237 8.23 -5.58 -0.73
C SER A 237 9.45 -4.94 -0.07
N ALA A 238 10.19 -4.11 -0.81
CA ALA A 238 11.41 -3.47 -0.30
C ALA A 238 11.15 -2.45 0.81
N LEU A 239 10.04 -1.68 0.75
CA LEU A 239 9.70 -0.70 1.79
C LEU A 239 9.03 -1.33 3.01
N LEU A 240 8.40 -2.49 2.81
CA LEU A 240 7.72 -3.23 3.87
C LEU A 240 8.70 -4.06 4.73
N ALA A 241 9.78 -4.57 4.11
CA ALA A 241 10.85 -5.30 4.78
C ALA A 241 11.63 -4.41 5.76
#